data_AF-A0A0G0QC51-F1
#
_entry.id   AF-A0A0G0QC51-F1
#
_cell.length_a   1.000
_cell.length_b   1.000
_cell.length_c   1.000
_cell.angle_alpha   90.00
_cell.angle_beta   90.00
_cell.angle_gamma   90.00
#
_symmetry.space_group_name_H-M   'P 1'
#
loop_
_entity.id
_entity.type
_entity.pdbx_description
1 polymer ?
#
loop_
_entity_poly.entity_id
_entity_poly.type
_entity_poly.pdbx_seq_one_letter_code
_entity_poly.pdbx_strand_id
1 'polypeptide(L)'
;MEINEIFSQIRNLMKGGEYQKALELTLFLRKTYPRDGRSHQLLNKIKIKLHDQELKARDLFLSRGIKTVQVLRGQEDFKNAILACQELLEVDPDNRKVRNLLIKSKINFIEQKLRSPLQLQLEQQHQYDKLYLFYQKLRAVFPEYTKLNKLVRLTEKKAILQDLGRKVKFVQASLEKLQQWFAEGKLEQVINGCKELMAYSHYGLNEVHKLLKKAQKANERAIEKDSLEYMLEQEGILRKAYEANEERLIKI
;
A
#
# COMPACT_ATOMS: atom_id res chain seq x y z
N MET A 1 -4.99 -70.17 7.24
CA MET A 1 -3.82 -69.61 6.56
C MET A 1 -2.65 -69.70 7.50
N GLU A 2 -1.64 -70.47 7.15
CA GLU A 2 -0.48 -70.66 8.01
C GLU A 2 0.33 -69.36 8.08
N ILE A 3 0.93 -69.05 9.24
CA ILE A 3 1.73 -67.84 9.44
C ILE A 3 2.85 -67.69 8.39
N ASN A 4 3.39 -68.82 7.90
CA ASN A 4 4.42 -68.87 6.86
C ASN A 4 3.89 -68.48 5.47
N GLU A 5 2.63 -68.82 5.16
CA GLU A 5 1.97 -68.41 3.91
C GLU A 5 1.79 -66.88 3.88
N ILE A 6 1.39 -66.29 5.00
CA ILE A 6 1.24 -64.82 5.13
C ILE A 6 2.60 -64.12 4.96
N PHE A 7 3.68 -64.66 5.55
CA PHE A 7 5.02 -64.13 5.32
C PHE A 7 5.47 -64.24 3.86
N SER A 8 5.10 -65.32 3.16
CA SER A 8 5.38 -65.48 1.72
C SER A 8 4.63 -64.43 0.89
N GLN A 9 3.35 -64.22 1.17
CA GLN A 9 2.53 -63.19 0.52
C GLN A 9 3.09 -61.78 0.72
N ILE A 10 3.49 -61.44 1.95
CA ILE A 10 4.08 -60.12 2.23
C ILE A 10 5.39 -59.92 1.45
N ARG A 11 6.25 -60.95 1.37
CA ARG A 11 7.49 -60.87 0.56
C ARG A 11 7.19 -60.69 -0.93
N ASN A 12 6.16 -61.35 -1.46
CA ASN A 12 5.76 -61.18 -2.85
C ASN A 12 5.25 -59.77 -3.12
N LEU A 13 4.42 -59.20 -2.23
CA LEU A 13 3.96 -57.82 -2.33
C LEU A 13 5.12 -56.82 -2.25
N MET A 14 6.08 -57.05 -1.37
CA MET A 14 7.30 -56.23 -1.30
C MET A 14 8.14 -56.31 -2.57
N LYS A 15 8.26 -57.49 -3.20
CA LYS A 15 8.94 -57.65 -4.50
C LYS A 15 8.19 -56.94 -5.62
N GLY A 16 6.86 -56.94 -5.58
CA GLY A 16 5.99 -56.22 -6.51
C GLY A 16 5.92 -54.71 -6.30
N GLY A 17 6.55 -54.17 -5.24
CA GLY A 17 6.49 -52.74 -4.91
C GLY A 17 5.18 -52.29 -4.27
N GLU A 18 4.28 -53.22 -3.94
CA GLU A 18 2.98 -52.98 -3.29
C GLU A 18 3.13 -52.84 -1.77
N TYR A 19 3.99 -51.91 -1.34
CA TYR A 19 4.39 -51.79 0.06
C TYR A 19 3.24 -51.39 1.01
N GLN A 20 2.20 -50.72 0.51
CA GLN A 20 1.01 -50.38 1.31
C GLN A 20 0.20 -51.64 1.67
N LYS A 21 -0.04 -52.52 0.69
CA LYS A 21 -0.70 -53.82 0.95
C LYS A 21 0.18 -54.72 1.82
N ALA A 22 1.50 -54.69 1.62
CA ALA A 22 2.46 -55.37 2.48
C ALA A 22 2.40 -54.85 3.93
N LEU A 23 2.25 -53.54 4.12
CA LEU A 23 2.10 -52.91 5.44
C LEU A 23 0.82 -53.38 6.13
N GLU A 24 -0.31 -53.34 5.43
CA GLU A 24 -1.62 -53.78 5.95
C GLU A 24 -1.59 -55.24 6.42
N LEU A 25 -1.06 -56.15 5.61
CA LEU A 25 -0.89 -57.56 5.98
C LEU A 25 0.09 -57.76 7.14
N THR A 26 1.16 -56.95 7.22
CA THR A 26 2.12 -57.01 8.33
C THR A 26 1.51 -56.52 9.64
N LEU A 27 0.67 -55.48 9.60
CA LEU A 27 -0.08 -54.99 10.76
C LEU A 27 -1.11 -56.02 11.22
N PHE A 28 -1.80 -56.69 10.28
CA PHE A 28 -2.69 -57.81 10.58
C PHE A 28 -1.93 -58.96 11.26
N LEU A 29 -0.77 -59.36 10.73
CA LEU A 29 0.05 -60.43 11.30
C LEU A 29 0.51 -60.10 12.72
N ARG A 30 0.88 -58.84 12.98
CA ARG A 30 1.30 -58.38 14.31
C ARG A 30 0.14 -58.34 15.31
N LYS A 31 -1.09 -58.05 14.87
CA LYS A 31 -2.29 -58.13 15.71
C LYS A 31 -2.63 -59.56 16.12
N THR A 32 -2.48 -60.50 15.17
CA THR A 32 -2.82 -61.92 15.37
C THR A 32 -1.70 -62.70 16.09
N TYR A 33 -0.43 -62.31 15.89
CA TYR A 33 0.75 -62.99 16.45
C TYR A 33 1.74 -61.98 17.09
N PRO A 34 1.38 -61.38 18.25
CA PRO A 34 2.11 -60.24 18.81
C PRO A 34 3.52 -60.56 19.33
N ARG A 35 3.83 -61.82 19.62
CA ARG A 35 5.15 -62.27 20.11
C ARG A 35 6.12 -62.68 18.98
N ASP A 36 5.71 -62.63 17.72
CA ASP A 36 6.60 -62.99 16.60
C ASP A 36 7.54 -61.82 16.24
N GLY A 37 8.84 -62.00 16.47
CA GLY A 37 9.86 -61.00 16.17
C GLY A 37 10.09 -60.74 14.68
N ARG A 38 9.72 -61.67 13.79
CA ARG A 38 9.89 -61.53 12.33
C ARG A 38 8.93 -60.46 11.78
N SER A 39 7.72 -60.38 12.33
CA SER A 39 6.74 -59.33 11.99
C SER A 39 7.25 -57.91 12.27
N HIS A 40 8.00 -57.73 13.35
CA HIS A 40 8.58 -56.44 13.74
C HIS A 40 9.68 -55.99 12.77
N GLN A 41 10.58 -56.91 12.41
CA GLN A 41 11.64 -56.63 11.43
C GLN A 41 11.06 -56.30 10.04
N LEU A 42 10.01 -57.03 9.64
CA LEU A 42 9.33 -56.83 8.37
C LEU A 42 8.65 -55.45 8.31
N LEU A 43 7.97 -55.05 9.39
CA LEU A 43 7.31 -53.75 9.50
C LEU A 43 8.31 -52.60 9.30
N ASN A 44 9.46 -52.66 9.97
CA ASN A 44 10.50 -51.64 9.82
C ASN A 44 11.05 -51.58 8.39
N LYS A 45 11.30 -52.74 7.76
CA LYS A 45 11.74 -52.81 6.36
C LYS A 45 10.70 -52.19 5.40
N ILE A 46 9.42 -52.48 5.61
CA ILE A 46 8.32 -51.93 4.78
C ILE A 46 8.21 -50.41 4.97
N LYS A 47 8.31 -49.92 6.21
CA LYS A 47 8.30 -48.47 6.49
C LYS A 47 9.44 -47.73 5.80
N ILE A 48 10.66 -48.28 5.83
CA ILE A 48 11.81 -47.70 5.11
C ILE A 48 11.52 -47.66 3.61
N LYS A 49 10.97 -48.74 3.03
CA LYS A 49 10.64 -48.78 1.60
C LYS A 49 9.52 -47.83 1.19
N LEU A 50 8.50 -47.64 2.03
CA LEU A 50 7.47 -46.63 1.82
C LEU A 50 8.06 -45.22 1.85
N HIS A 51 8.90 -44.93 2.84
CA HIS A 51 9.59 -43.65 2.94
C HIS A 51 10.49 -43.37 1.71
N ASP A 52 11.26 -44.37 1.26
CA ASP A 52 12.06 -44.27 0.03
C ASP A 52 11.19 -43.98 -1.21
N GLN A 53 10.00 -44.58 -1.31
CA GLN A 53 9.06 -44.32 -2.40
C GLN A 53 8.50 -42.90 -2.35
N GLU A 54 8.11 -42.43 -1.16
CA GLU A 54 7.62 -41.05 -0.96
C GLU A 54 8.69 -40.03 -1.33
N LEU A 55 9.94 -40.23 -0.90
CA LEU A 55 11.06 -39.37 -1.27
C LEU A 55 11.27 -39.33 -2.79
N LYS A 56 11.27 -40.48 -3.45
CA LYS A 56 11.39 -40.55 -4.92
C LYS A 56 10.22 -39.87 -5.63
N ALA A 57 9.00 -40.03 -5.14
CA ALA A 57 7.81 -39.39 -5.71
C ALA A 57 7.90 -37.86 -5.55
N ARG A 58 8.32 -37.38 -4.38
CA ARG A 58 8.58 -35.96 -4.10
C ARG A 58 9.66 -35.40 -5.02
N ASP A 59 10.79 -36.09 -5.17
CA ASP A 59 11.88 -35.68 -6.05
C ASP A 59 11.42 -35.60 -7.52
N LEU A 60 10.65 -36.60 -7.97
CA LEU A 60 10.10 -36.61 -9.32
C LEU A 60 9.13 -35.43 -9.54
N PHE A 61 8.23 -35.19 -8.58
CA PHE A 61 7.31 -34.06 -8.60
C PHE A 61 8.07 -32.72 -8.68
N LEU A 62 9.03 -32.51 -7.78
CA LEU A 62 9.85 -31.30 -7.76
C LEU A 62 10.62 -31.09 -9.07
N SER A 63 11.20 -32.16 -9.62
CA SER A 63 11.94 -32.09 -10.88
C SER A 63 11.06 -31.67 -12.07
N ARG A 64 9.82 -32.19 -12.14
CA ARG A 64 8.84 -31.83 -13.17
C ARG A 64 8.32 -30.41 -12.98
N GLY A 65 8.04 -30.03 -11.74
CA GLY A 65 7.61 -28.67 -11.41
C GLY A 65 8.68 -27.62 -11.76
N ILE A 66 9.95 -27.88 -11.43
CA ILE A 66 11.06 -26.98 -11.79
C ILE A 66 11.14 -26.78 -13.30
N LYS A 67 10.99 -27.85 -14.11
CA LYS A 67 10.95 -27.74 -15.58
C LYS A 67 9.77 -26.89 -16.04
N THR A 68 8.60 -27.07 -15.44
CA THR A 68 7.40 -26.28 -15.75
C THR A 68 7.60 -24.80 -15.46
N VAL A 69 8.17 -24.46 -14.28
CA VAL A 69 8.55 -23.08 -13.94
C VAL A 69 9.52 -22.50 -14.96
N GLN A 70 10.52 -23.28 -15.41
CA GLN A 70 11.47 -22.81 -16.42
C GLN A 70 10.80 -22.50 -17.77
N VAL A 71 9.86 -23.34 -18.21
CA VAL A 71 9.06 -23.10 -19.42
C VAL A 71 8.22 -21.83 -19.29
N LEU A 72 7.48 -21.68 -18.19
CA LEU A 72 6.66 -20.48 -17.92
C LEU A 72 7.50 -19.20 -17.93
N ARG A 73 8.69 -19.24 -17.33
CA ARG A 73 9.63 -18.11 -17.38
C ARG A 73 10.14 -17.81 -18.79
N GLY A 74 10.36 -18.85 -19.61
CA GLY A 74 10.76 -18.71 -21.00
C GLY A 74 9.66 -18.10 -21.87
N GLN A 75 8.40 -18.30 -21.51
CA GLN A 75 7.21 -17.69 -22.14
C GLN A 75 6.89 -16.29 -21.58
N GLU A 76 7.75 -15.75 -20.71
CA GLU A 76 7.51 -14.50 -19.95
C GLU A 76 6.23 -14.49 -19.10
N ASP A 77 5.66 -15.66 -18.81
CA ASP A 77 4.52 -15.82 -17.92
C ASP A 77 4.98 -15.91 -16.46
N PHE A 78 5.52 -14.78 -15.97
CA PHE A 78 6.08 -14.71 -14.63
C PHE A 78 5.02 -14.85 -13.53
N LYS A 79 3.75 -14.56 -13.82
CA LYS A 79 2.66 -14.73 -12.84
C LYS A 79 2.46 -16.22 -12.54
N ASN A 80 2.29 -17.04 -13.59
CA ASN A 80 2.11 -18.48 -13.40
C ASN A 80 3.41 -19.14 -12.91
N ALA A 81 4.59 -18.64 -13.31
CA ALA A 81 5.86 -19.12 -12.76
C ALA A 81 6.00 -18.89 -11.25
N ILE A 82 5.47 -17.76 -10.72
CA ILE A 82 5.46 -17.49 -9.27
C ILE A 82 4.54 -18.47 -8.54
N LEU A 83 3.33 -18.70 -9.06
CA LEU A 83 2.36 -19.63 -8.47
C LEU A 83 2.93 -21.06 -8.43
N ALA A 84 3.47 -21.54 -9.56
CA ALA A 84 4.11 -22.85 -9.62
C ALA A 84 5.30 -22.98 -8.65
N CYS A 85 6.09 -21.92 -8.45
CA CYS A 85 7.13 -21.92 -7.42
C CYS A 85 6.55 -22.04 -6.00
N GLN A 86 5.41 -21.40 -5.71
CA GLN A 86 4.77 -21.46 -4.41
C GLN A 86 4.25 -22.86 -4.10
N GLU A 87 3.58 -23.50 -5.05
CA GLU A 87 3.12 -24.89 -4.95
C GLU A 87 4.29 -25.87 -4.68
N LEU A 88 5.42 -25.67 -5.34
CA LEU A 88 6.61 -26.49 -5.11
C LEU A 88 7.22 -26.29 -3.71
N LEU A 89 7.11 -25.08 -3.14
CA LEU A 89 7.57 -24.80 -1.77
C LEU A 89 6.60 -25.31 -0.71
N GLU A 90 5.32 -25.54 -1.03
CA GLU A 90 4.40 -26.25 -0.12
C GLU A 90 4.82 -27.72 0.07
N VAL A 91 5.36 -28.34 -0.99
CA VAL A 91 5.90 -29.71 -0.95
C VAL A 91 7.29 -29.76 -0.32
N ASP A 92 8.16 -28.79 -0.62
CA ASP A 92 9.52 -28.72 -0.09
C ASP A 92 9.92 -27.27 0.26
N PRO A 93 9.61 -26.81 1.49
CA PRO A 93 9.87 -25.43 1.90
C PRO A 93 11.34 -25.04 1.81
N ASP A 94 12.28 -25.97 2.03
CA ASP A 94 13.72 -25.72 2.09
C ASP A 94 14.44 -25.89 0.75
N ASN A 95 13.68 -26.10 -0.33
CA ASN A 95 14.25 -26.25 -1.66
C ASN A 95 14.92 -24.95 -2.15
N ARG A 96 16.24 -24.85 -1.98
CA ARG A 96 17.03 -23.67 -2.40
C ARG A 96 16.86 -23.35 -3.88
N LYS A 97 16.72 -24.35 -4.75
CA LYS A 97 16.56 -24.14 -6.21
C LYS A 97 15.22 -23.47 -6.50
N VAL A 98 14.13 -23.94 -5.90
CA VAL A 98 12.80 -23.35 -6.07
C VAL A 98 12.74 -21.95 -5.46
N ARG A 99 13.30 -21.72 -4.27
CA ARG A 99 13.39 -20.36 -3.68
C ARG A 99 14.11 -19.38 -4.60
N ASN A 100 15.24 -19.79 -5.18
CA ASN A 100 15.98 -18.96 -6.13
C ASN A 100 15.17 -18.67 -7.41
N LEU A 101 14.42 -19.65 -7.91
CA LEU A 101 13.53 -19.47 -9.07
C LEU A 101 12.37 -18.51 -8.75
N LEU A 102 11.80 -18.60 -7.55
CA LEU A 102 10.75 -17.71 -7.08
C LEU A 102 11.23 -16.25 -7.06
N ILE A 103 12.39 -16.00 -6.44
CA ILE A 103 13.00 -14.65 -6.37
C ILE A 103 13.22 -14.10 -7.79
N LYS A 104 13.85 -14.89 -8.67
CA LYS A 104 14.09 -14.48 -10.06
C LYS A 104 12.79 -14.20 -10.83
N SER A 105 11.75 -14.99 -10.60
CA SER A 105 10.44 -14.80 -11.25
C SER A 105 9.74 -13.54 -10.76
N LYS A 106 9.80 -13.25 -9.45
CA LYS A 106 9.30 -12.00 -8.86
C LYS A 106 10.02 -10.77 -9.43
N ILE A 107 11.35 -10.82 -9.52
CA ILE A 107 12.15 -9.74 -10.12
C ILE A 107 11.76 -9.52 -11.59
N ASN A 108 11.69 -10.59 -12.38
CA ASN A 108 11.33 -10.48 -13.80
C ASN A 108 9.90 -9.97 -14.00
N PHE A 109 8.94 -10.40 -13.17
CA PHE A 109 7.58 -9.86 -13.17
C PHE A 109 7.58 -8.36 -12.93
N ILE A 110 8.32 -7.89 -11.91
CA ILE A 110 8.44 -6.45 -11.62
C ILE A 110 9.09 -5.72 -12.79
N GLU A 111 10.22 -6.20 -13.32
CA GLU A 111 10.91 -5.57 -14.46
C GLU A 111 10.01 -5.48 -15.71
N GLN A 112 9.21 -6.51 -15.98
CA GLN A 112 8.23 -6.50 -17.07
C GLN A 112 7.17 -5.41 -16.84
N LYS A 113 6.67 -5.26 -15.62
CA LYS A 113 5.71 -4.20 -15.27
C LYS A 113 6.33 -2.80 -15.29
N LEU A 114 7.61 -2.67 -14.90
CA LEU A 114 8.35 -1.41 -14.99
C LEU A 114 8.57 -0.96 -16.43
N ARG A 115 8.49 -1.85 -17.42
CA ARG A 115 8.56 -1.54 -18.85
C ARG A 115 7.19 -1.45 -19.52
N SER A 116 6.11 -1.48 -18.74
CA SER A 116 4.76 -1.46 -19.30
C SER A 116 4.42 -0.07 -19.88
N PRO A 117 3.59 -0.01 -20.94
CA PRO A 117 3.12 1.27 -21.50
C PRO A 117 2.48 2.18 -20.45
N LEU A 118 1.79 1.58 -19.47
CA LEU A 118 1.18 2.31 -18.36
C LEU A 118 2.23 3.04 -17.51
N GLN A 119 3.34 2.39 -17.17
CA GLN A 119 4.42 3.04 -16.40
C GLN A 119 4.99 4.23 -17.17
N LEU A 120 5.29 4.04 -18.46
CA LEU A 120 5.85 5.07 -19.33
C LEU A 120 4.91 6.27 -19.46
N GLN A 121 3.61 6.01 -19.67
CA GLN A 121 2.59 7.04 -19.78
C GLN A 121 2.48 7.88 -18.49
N LEU A 122 2.47 7.23 -17.32
CA LEU A 122 2.38 7.92 -16.03
C LEU A 122 3.61 8.80 -15.78
N GLU A 123 4.79 8.37 -16.20
CA GLU A 123 6.03 9.13 -16.09
C GLU A 123 6.06 10.34 -17.03
N GLN A 124 5.69 10.16 -18.31
CA GLN A 124 5.61 11.22 -19.31
C GLN A 124 4.58 12.30 -18.95
N GLN A 125 3.44 11.90 -18.38
CA GLN A 125 2.37 12.81 -17.96
C GLN A 125 2.63 13.46 -16.59
N HIS A 126 3.78 13.17 -15.95
CA HIS A 126 4.12 13.66 -14.61
C HIS A 126 3.02 13.37 -13.56
N GLN A 127 2.35 12.22 -13.69
CA GLN A 127 1.30 11.78 -12.75
C GLN A 127 1.95 11.02 -11.58
N TYR A 128 2.77 11.73 -10.80
CA TYR A 128 3.61 11.11 -9.76
C TYR A 128 2.80 10.43 -8.66
N ASP A 129 1.62 10.94 -8.31
CA ASP A 129 0.72 10.31 -7.32
C ASP A 129 0.30 8.90 -7.77
N LYS A 130 -0.12 8.76 -9.04
CA LYS A 130 -0.51 7.48 -9.62
C LYS A 130 0.70 6.56 -9.84
N LEU A 131 1.83 7.11 -10.27
CA LEU A 131 3.07 6.37 -10.44
C LEU A 131 3.60 5.82 -9.10
N TYR A 132 3.45 6.58 -8.02
CA TYR A 132 3.79 6.14 -6.67
C TYR A 132 2.92 4.96 -6.24
N LEU A 133 1.60 5.06 -6.41
CA LEU A 133 0.67 3.97 -6.12
C LEU A 133 0.97 2.72 -6.97
N PHE A 134 1.32 2.91 -8.24
CA PHE A 134 1.74 1.82 -9.14
C PHE A 134 2.97 1.09 -8.58
N TYR A 135 4.01 1.81 -8.17
CA TYR A 135 5.21 1.20 -7.58
C TYR A 135 4.93 0.57 -6.20
N GLN A 136 4.05 1.12 -5.38
CA GLN A 136 3.63 0.49 -4.12
C GLN A 136 2.97 -0.88 -4.35
N LYS A 137 2.10 -1.00 -5.36
CA LYS A 137 1.48 -2.29 -5.71
C LYS A 137 2.52 -3.32 -6.14
N LEU A 138 3.54 -2.91 -6.91
CA LEU A 138 4.65 -3.80 -7.27
C LEU A 138 5.49 -4.19 -6.04
N ARG A 139 5.68 -3.26 -5.09
CA ARG A 139 6.45 -3.50 -3.87
C ARG A 139 5.80 -4.57 -2.99
N ALA A 140 4.48 -4.68 -3.00
CA ALA A 140 3.76 -5.75 -2.29
C ALA A 140 4.13 -7.17 -2.79
N VAL A 141 4.54 -7.31 -4.06
CA VAL A 141 4.94 -8.61 -4.64
C VAL A 141 6.32 -9.05 -4.14
N PHE A 142 7.27 -8.10 -4.06
CA PHE A 142 8.62 -8.35 -3.58
C PHE A 142 9.21 -7.11 -2.87
N PRO A 143 8.97 -6.96 -1.56
CA PRO A 143 9.36 -5.77 -0.79
C PRO A 143 10.87 -5.52 -0.72
N GLU A 144 11.67 -6.57 -0.86
CA GLU A 144 13.13 -6.53 -0.74
C GLU A 144 13.81 -6.01 -2.02
N TYR A 145 13.06 -5.78 -3.09
CA TYR A 145 13.66 -5.39 -4.37
C TYR A 145 14.21 -3.96 -4.33
N THR A 146 15.54 -3.85 -4.21
CA THR A 146 16.25 -2.59 -3.98
C THR A 146 16.04 -1.55 -5.08
N LYS A 147 16.02 -1.95 -6.35
CA LYS A 147 15.79 -1.04 -7.50
C LYS A 147 14.39 -0.43 -7.44
N LEU A 148 13.35 -1.23 -7.20
CA LEU A 148 11.99 -0.73 -7.04
C LEU A 148 11.86 0.20 -5.82
N ASN A 149 12.48 -0.15 -4.69
CA ASN A 149 12.46 0.70 -3.50
C ASN A 149 13.11 2.08 -3.75
N LYS A 150 14.17 2.15 -4.56
CA LYS A 150 14.74 3.43 -4.99
C LYS A 150 13.75 4.24 -5.84
N LEU A 151 13.07 3.58 -6.78
CA LEU A 151 12.05 4.23 -7.61
C LEU A 151 10.87 4.76 -6.77
N VAL A 152 10.36 3.99 -5.82
CA VAL A 152 9.31 4.42 -4.89
C VAL A 152 9.69 5.71 -4.18
N ARG A 153 10.89 5.75 -3.57
CA ARG A 153 11.39 6.94 -2.84
C ARG A 153 11.57 8.16 -3.74
N LEU A 154 12.06 7.96 -4.96
CA LEU A 154 12.23 9.06 -5.91
C LEU A 154 10.89 9.63 -6.36
N THR A 155 9.93 8.77 -6.68
CA THR A 155 8.58 9.20 -7.10
C THR A 155 7.83 9.89 -5.97
N GLU A 156 7.96 9.40 -4.73
CA GLU A 156 7.38 10.03 -3.55
C GLU A 156 7.88 11.48 -3.38
N LYS A 157 9.20 11.69 -3.47
CA LYS A 157 9.77 13.04 -3.43
C LYS A 157 9.23 13.93 -4.55
N LYS A 158 9.09 13.40 -5.77
CA LYS A 158 8.53 14.16 -6.91
C LYS A 158 7.06 14.51 -6.69
N ALA A 159 6.25 13.58 -6.16
CA ALA A 159 4.85 13.82 -5.83
C ALA A 159 4.70 14.92 -4.76
N ILE A 160 5.50 14.85 -3.69
CA ILE A 160 5.52 15.87 -2.63
C ILE A 160 5.92 17.23 -3.22
N LEU A 161 6.97 17.31 -4.03
CA LEU A 161 7.39 18.56 -4.67
C LEU A 161 6.33 19.13 -5.61
N GLN A 162 5.61 18.27 -6.34
CA GLN A 162 4.52 18.70 -7.21
C GLN A 162 3.34 19.26 -6.39
N ASP A 163 2.96 18.60 -5.30
CA ASP A 163 1.93 19.08 -4.38
C ASP A 163 2.32 20.41 -3.72
N LEU A 164 3.56 20.54 -3.27
CA LEU A 164 4.11 21.81 -2.76
C LEU A 164 4.04 22.93 -3.81
N GLY A 165 4.42 22.64 -5.05
CA GLY A 165 4.31 23.59 -6.16
C GLY A 165 2.86 24.03 -6.43
N ARG A 166 1.89 23.11 -6.36
CA ARG A 166 0.45 23.43 -6.49
C ARG A 166 -0.02 24.33 -5.34
N LYS A 167 0.37 24.01 -4.09
CA LYS A 167 0.04 24.80 -2.90
C LYS A 167 0.60 26.22 -2.98
N VAL A 168 1.86 26.37 -3.41
CA VAL A 168 2.48 27.71 -3.60
C VAL A 168 1.71 28.52 -4.65
N LYS A 169 1.40 27.93 -5.80
CA LYS A 169 0.60 28.60 -6.84
C LYS A 169 -0.80 29.00 -6.35
N PHE A 170 -1.45 28.14 -5.57
CA PHE A 170 -2.74 28.44 -4.96
C PHE A 170 -2.68 29.63 -4.00
N VAL A 171 -1.65 29.66 -3.13
CA VAL A 171 -1.42 30.80 -2.22
C VAL A 171 -1.18 32.08 -2.99
N GLN A 172 -0.37 32.04 -4.04
CA GLN A 172 -0.07 33.21 -4.87
C GLN A 172 -1.34 33.75 -5.56
N ALA A 173 -2.11 32.89 -6.22
CA ALA A 173 -3.37 33.30 -6.86
C ALA A 173 -4.39 33.84 -5.85
N SER A 174 -4.45 33.25 -4.66
CA SER A 174 -5.30 33.73 -3.57
C SER A 174 -4.84 35.10 -3.05
N LEU A 175 -3.53 35.31 -2.91
CA LEU A 175 -2.94 36.58 -2.50
C LEU A 175 -3.27 37.70 -3.49
N GLU A 176 -3.14 37.44 -4.80
CA GLU A 176 -3.48 38.40 -5.87
C GLU A 176 -4.95 38.85 -5.76
N LYS A 177 -5.87 37.90 -5.55
CA LYS A 177 -7.30 38.19 -5.34
C LYS A 177 -7.55 39.02 -4.07
N LEU A 178 -6.88 38.70 -2.97
CA LEU A 178 -7.00 39.47 -1.72
C LEU A 178 -6.44 40.89 -1.87
N GLN A 179 -5.36 41.06 -2.62
CA GLN A 179 -4.82 42.39 -2.93
C GLN A 179 -5.79 43.21 -3.79
N GLN A 180 -6.48 42.58 -4.74
CA GLN A 180 -7.53 43.23 -5.51
C GLN A 180 -8.70 43.69 -4.61
N TRP A 181 -9.22 42.82 -3.73
CA TRP A 181 -10.26 43.21 -2.77
C TRP A 181 -9.83 44.31 -1.81
N PHE A 182 -8.55 44.32 -1.42
CA PHE A 182 -7.99 45.39 -0.61
C PHE A 182 -8.02 46.73 -1.35
N ALA A 183 -7.67 46.75 -2.64
CA ALA A 183 -7.76 47.93 -3.48
C ALA A 183 -9.20 48.41 -3.71
N GLU A 184 -10.16 47.48 -3.76
CA GLU A 184 -11.60 47.76 -3.85
C GLU A 184 -12.22 48.23 -2.51
N GLY A 185 -11.44 48.31 -1.42
CA GLY A 185 -11.92 48.74 -0.10
C GLY A 185 -12.74 47.68 0.65
N LYS A 186 -12.77 46.42 0.19
CA LYS A 186 -13.52 45.31 0.81
C LYS A 186 -12.76 44.71 1.98
N LEU A 187 -12.48 45.50 3.01
CA LEU A 187 -11.50 45.19 4.05
C LEU A 187 -11.87 43.97 4.91
N GLU A 188 -13.13 43.81 5.31
CA GLU A 188 -13.57 42.63 6.08
C GLU A 188 -13.38 41.32 5.30
N GLN A 189 -13.68 41.34 4.00
CA GLN A 189 -13.51 40.18 3.13
C GLN A 189 -12.03 39.81 2.97
N VAL A 190 -11.14 40.82 2.92
CA VAL A 190 -9.68 40.61 2.93
C VAL A 190 -9.21 40.01 4.25
N ILE A 191 -9.71 40.50 5.39
CA ILE A 191 -9.34 39.98 6.72
C ILE A 191 -9.75 38.51 6.84
N ASN A 192 -11.00 38.20 6.51
CA ASN A 192 -11.52 36.84 6.58
C ASN A 192 -10.79 35.91 5.60
N GLY A 193 -10.60 36.34 4.34
CA GLY A 193 -9.87 35.57 3.35
C GLY A 193 -8.40 35.34 3.70
N CYS A 194 -7.72 36.31 4.33
CA CYS A 194 -6.37 36.12 4.86
C CYS A 194 -6.35 35.05 5.97
N LYS A 195 -7.29 35.10 6.92
CA LYS A 195 -7.41 34.12 8.01
C LYS A 195 -7.68 32.71 7.47
N GLU A 196 -8.61 32.59 6.52
CA GLU A 196 -8.91 31.32 5.86
C GLU A 196 -7.68 30.77 5.13
N LEU A 197 -7.00 31.60 4.33
CA LEU A 197 -5.82 31.17 3.60
C LEU A 197 -4.70 30.68 4.53
N MET A 198 -4.53 31.32 5.69
CA MET A 198 -3.58 30.89 6.73
C MET A 198 -4.00 29.61 7.44
N ALA A 199 -5.31 29.35 7.55
CA ALA A 199 -5.83 28.09 8.10
C ALA A 199 -5.65 26.93 7.10
N TYR A 200 -5.83 27.19 5.80
CA TYR A 200 -5.76 26.17 4.74
C TYR A 200 -4.35 25.90 4.21
N SER A 201 -3.43 26.87 4.31
CA SER A 201 -2.06 26.72 3.83
C SER A 201 -1.07 27.11 4.92
N HIS A 202 0.01 26.33 5.04
CA HIS A 202 1.15 26.65 5.92
C HIS A 202 2.38 27.16 5.13
N TYR A 203 2.25 27.31 3.80
CA TYR A 203 3.36 27.68 2.92
C TYR A 203 3.22 29.11 2.42
N GLY A 204 4.33 29.86 2.37
CA GLY A 204 4.39 31.18 1.71
C GLY A 204 3.56 32.28 2.39
N LEU A 205 3.29 32.17 3.69
CA LEU A 205 2.34 33.04 4.39
C LEU A 205 2.85 34.45 4.75
N ASN A 206 4.13 34.76 4.54
CA ASN A 206 4.70 36.03 5.00
C ASN A 206 3.97 37.26 4.41
N GLU A 207 3.63 37.21 3.12
CA GLU A 207 2.91 38.29 2.46
C GLU A 207 1.42 38.34 2.88
N VAL A 208 0.81 37.18 3.17
CA VAL A 208 -0.56 37.10 3.71
C VAL A 208 -0.63 37.77 5.09
N HIS A 209 0.33 37.52 5.98
CA HIS A 209 0.39 38.18 7.29
C HIS A 209 0.56 39.70 7.18
N LYS A 210 1.39 40.16 6.25
CA LYS A 210 1.57 41.60 6.00
C LYS A 210 0.28 42.24 5.50
N LEU A 211 -0.43 41.58 4.57
CA LEU A 211 -1.70 42.06 4.05
C LEU A 211 -2.78 42.10 5.13
N LEU A 212 -2.88 41.05 5.96
CA LEU A 212 -3.82 40.97 7.08
C LEU A 212 -3.64 42.16 8.04
N LYS A 213 -2.41 42.45 8.46
CA LYS A 213 -2.12 43.59 9.35
C LYS A 213 -2.52 44.93 8.73
N LYS A 214 -2.25 45.11 7.43
CA LYS A 214 -2.66 46.32 6.70
C LYS A 214 -4.18 46.44 6.62
N ALA A 215 -4.88 45.35 6.32
CA ALA A 215 -6.34 45.30 6.24
C ALA A 215 -7.00 45.57 7.59
N GLN A 216 -6.52 44.99 8.68
CA GLN A 216 -7.02 45.25 10.04
C GLN A 216 -6.89 46.74 10.39
N LYS A 217 -5.70 47.32 10.20
CA LYS A 217 -5.48 48.75 10.50
C LYS A 217 -6.32 49.68 9.61
N ALA A 218 -6.51 49.34 8.34
CA ALA A 218 -7.37 50.10 7.45
C ALA A 218 -8.84 50.00 7.87
N ASN A 219 -9.27 48.81 8.31
CA ASN A 219 -10.65 48.54 8.72
C ASN A 219 -11.00 49.26 10.02
N GLU A 220 -10.09 49.21 11.00
CA GLU A 220 -10.21 49.97 12.26
C GLU A 220 -10.40 51.46 11.98
N ARG A 221 -9.57 52.05 11.11
CA ARG A 221 -9.70 53.46 10.73
C ARG A 221 -11.00 53.79 10.00
N ALA A 222 -11.48 52.88 9.14
CA ALA A 222 -12.76 53.06 8.46
C ALA A 222 -13.91 53.05 9.46
N ILE A 223 -13.93 52.08 10.38
CA ILE A 223 -14.93 51.99 11.45
C ILE A 223 -14.88 53.22 12.37
N GLU A 224 -13.69 53.70 12.75
CA GLU A 224 -13.52 54.92 13.55
C GLU A 224 -14.11 56.14 12.85
N LYS A 225 -13.83 56.28 11.55
CA LYS A 225 -14.34 57.39 10.72
C LYS A 225 -15.86 57.33 10.59
N ASP A 226 -16.41 56.17 10.26
CA ASP A 226 -17.86 55.98 10.12
C ASP A 226 -18.58 56.18 11.46
N SER A 227 -17.99 55.72 12.56
CA SER A 227 -18.52 55.93 13.92
C SER A 227 -18.53 57.41 14.30
N LEU A 228 -17.46 58.15 13.97
CA LEU A 228 -17.38 59.58 14.21
C LEU A 228 -18.41 60.35 13.38
N GLU A 229 -18.56 60.02 12.10
CA GLU A 229 -19.55 60.63 11.21
C GLU A 229 -20.97 60.40 11.73
N TYR A 230 -21.28 59.17 12.15
CA TYR A 230 -22.56 58.85 12.79
C TYR A 230 -22.78 59.65 14.08
N MET A 231 -21.77 59.74 14.96
CA MET A 231 -21.88 60.53 16.21
C MET A 231 -22.14 62.01 15.92
N LEU A 232 -21.44 62.61 14.95
CA LEU A 232 -21.64 64.01 14.56
C LEU A 232 -23.03 64.24 13.94
N GLU A 233 -23.53 63.29 13.15
CA GLU A 233 -24.89 63.35 12.60
C GLU A 233 -25.94 63.30 13.72
N GLN A 234 -25.81 62.36 14.66
CA GLN A 234 -26.71 62.26 15.81
C GLN A 234 -26.64 63.49 16.72
N GLU A 235 -25.45 64.05 16.95
CA GLU A 235 -25.29 65.29 17.71
C GLU A 235 -26.04 66.45 17.04
N GLY A 236 -25.93 66.59 15.72
CA GLY A 236 -26.65 67.61 14.95
C GLY A 236 -28.17 67.47 15.07
N ILE A 237 -28.69 66.23 15.06
CA ILE A 237 -30.11 65.95 15.26
C ILE A 237 -30.54 66.32 16.69
N LEU A 238 -29.77 65.92 17.70
CA LEU A 238 -30.06 66.20 19.11
C LEU A 238 -30.04 67.70 19.41
N ARG A 239 -29.08 68.46 18.86
CA ARG A 239 -29.02 69.92 19.01
C ARG A 239 -30.26 70.61 18.43
N LYS A 240 -30.69 70.22 17.22
CA LYS A 240 -31.91 70.75 16.60
C LYS A 240 -33.17 70.43 17.41
N ALA A 241 -33.28 69.21 17.95
CA ALA A 241 -34.40 68.81 18.80
C ALA A 241 -34.43 69.61 20.12
N TYR A 242 -33.26 69.87 20.71
CA TYR A 242 -33.12 70.72 21.90
C TYR A 242 -33.53 72.17 21.64
N GLU A 243 -33.07 72.77 20.53
CA GLU A 243 -33.41 74.14 20.13
C GLU A 243 -34.91 74.31 19.80
N ALA A 244 -35.58 73.24 19.34
CA ALA A 244 -37.00 73.25 19.00
C ALA A 244 -37.95 73.12 20.22
N ASN A 245 -37.43 73.00 21.45
CA ASN A 245 -38.23 72.78 22.67
C ASN A 245 -39.17 71.55 22.57
N GLU A 246 -38.78 70.51 21.84
CA GLU A 246 -39.53 69.24 21.89
C GLU A 246 -39.32 68.61 23.27
N GLU A 247 -40.28 68.84 24.17
CA GLU A 247 -40.38 68.26 25.52
C GLU A 247 -40.44 66.72 25.44
N ARG A 248 -39.27 66.08 25.31
CA ARG A 248 -39.01 64.67 25.64
C ARG A 248 -37.52 64.36 25.49
N LEU A 249 -36.69 65.18 26.11
CA LEU A 249 -35.27 64.86 26.28
C LEU A 249 -35.13 63.82 27.41
N ILE A 250 -35.01 62.57 26.98
CA ILE A 250 -34.45 61.38 27.67
C ILE A 250 -34.34 61.52 29.20
N LYS A 251 -35.22 60.84 29.95
CA LYS A 251 -34.98 60.51 31.36
C LYS A 251 -33.82 59.52 31.44
N ILE A 252 -32.77 59.91 32.15
CA ILE A 252 -31.63 59.06 32.55
C ILE A 252 -32.13 57.85 33.33
#